data_AF-A0ABD0P6A2-F1
#
_entry.id   AF-A0ABD0P6A2-F1
#
_cell.length_a   1.000
_cell.length_b   1.000
_cell.length_c   1.000
_cell.angle_alpha   90.00
_cell.angle_beta   90.00
_cell.angle_gamma   90.00
#
_symmetry.space_group_name_H-M   'P 1'
#
loop_
_entity.id
_entity.type
_entity.pdbx_description
1 polymer ?
#
loop_
_entity_poly.entity_id
_entity_poly.type
_entity_poly.pdbx_seq_one_letter_code
_entity_poly.pdbx_strand_id
1 'polypeptide(L)' 'DNSFSRSRSSSVTSIDRESREVISSFYFCDSLSKKSETVAVPSLMLAIALTVPSTPEQRMQQPVG' A
#
# COMPACT_ATOMS: atom_id res chain seq x y z
N ASP A 1 -25.93 36.89 0.16
CA ASP A 1 -26.31 36.24 1.42
C ASP A 1 -25.45 35.00 1.61
N ASN A 2 -24.97 34.81 2.84
CA ASN A 2 -23.72 34.18 3.21
C ASN A 2 -23.86 32.66 3.30
N SER A 3 -23.62 31.94 2.19
CA SER A 3 -23.46 30.49 2.24
C SER A 3 -22.08 30.16 2.83
N PHE A 4 -22.01 30.19 4.16
CA PHE A 4 -20.92 29.58 4.90
C PHE A 4 -20.89 28.09 4.52
N SER A 5 -20.02 27.71 3.58
CA SER A 5 -19.67 26.30 3.36
C SER A 5 -19.00 25.79 4.62
N ARG A 6 -19.81 25.29 5.57
CA ARG A 6 -19.34 24.49 6.69
C ARG A 6 -18.98 23.11 6.16
N SER A 7 -17.83 23.00 5.50
CA SER A 7 -17.16 21.72 5.28
C SER A 7 -16.01 21.59 6.27
N ARG A 8 -16.34 21.60 7.56
CA ARG A 8 -15.43 21.16 8.63
C ARG A 8 -16.13 20.10 9.46
N SER A 9 -16.31 18.94 8.84
CA SER A 9 -16.38 17.67 9.58
C SER A 9 -15.09 16.88 9.33
N SER A 10 -13.94 17.53 9.48
CA SER A 10 -12.70 16.81 9.77
C SER A 10 -12.76 16.41 11.24
N SER A 11 -13.48 15.33 11.52
CA SER A 11 -13.51 14.77 12.87
C SER A 11 -12.09 14.37 13.26
N VAL A 12 -11.59 14.91 14.37
CA VAL A 12 -10.29 14.54 14.95
C VAL A 12 -10.24 13.03 15.30
N THR A 13 -11.39 12.35 15.29
CA THR A 13 -11.54 10.90 15.44
C THR A 13 -11.00 10.08 14.27
N SER A 14 -10.59 10.69 13.14
CA SER A 14 -9.86 9.96 12.08
C SER A 14 -8.38 9.76 12.41
N ILE A 15 -7.87 10.45 13.44
CA ILE A 15 -6.51 10.31 13.97
C ILE A 15 -6.58 9.37 15.17
N ASP A 16 -6.95 8.11 14.98
CA ASP A 16 -6.49 7.05 15.89
C ASP A 16 -6.62 5.69 15.19
N ARG A 17 -5.62 5.42 14.37
CA ARG A 17 -5.07 4.09 14.16
C ARG A 17 -3.73 4.33 13.46
N GLU A 18 -2.71 4.64 14.26
CA GLU A 18 -1.35 4.35 13.82
C GLU A 18 -1.29 2.82 13.69
N SER A 19 -1.64 2.28 12.53
CA SER A 19 -1.30 0.90 12.20
C SER A 19 0.22 0.87 12.21
N ARG A 20 0.80 0.27 13.25
CA ARG A 20 2.23 0.10 13.38
C ARG A 20 2.66 -0.94 12.34
N GLU A 21 2.85 -0.51 11.11
CA GLU A 21 3.38 -1.35 10.03
C GLU A 21 4.83 -1.67 10.37
N VAL A 22 5.06 -2.89 10.86
CA VAL A 22 6.40 -3.37 11.22
C VAL A 22 6.92 -4.23 10.09
N ILE A 23 8.08 -3.88 9.56
CA ILE A 23 8.84 -4.74 8.68
C ILE A 23 9.41 -5.90 9.51
N SER A 24 8.96 -7.12 9.24
CA SER A 24 9.40 -8.31 9.98
C SER A 24 10.68 -8.94 9.43
N SER A 25 10.90 -8.84 8.11
CA SER A 25 11.98 -9.56 7.43
C SER A 25 12.50 -8.80 6.21
N PHE A 26 13.79 -8.98 5.95
CA PHE A 26 14.44 -8.62 4.69
C PHE A 26 15.15 -9.84 4.12
N TYR A 27 15.18 -9.94 2.79
CA TYR A 27 15.80 -11.05 2.08
C TYR A 27 16.83 -10.52 1.11
N PHE A 28 18.04 -11.10 1.13
CA PHE A 28 19.00 -10.90 0.04
C PHE A 28 18.78 -11.98 -1.01
N CYS A 29 18.55 -11.58 -2.26
CA CYS A 29 18.42 -12.49 -3.40
C CYS A 29 18.89 -11.82 -4.68
N ASP A 30 19.30 -12.63 -5.66
CA ASP A 30 19.54 -12.12 -7.01
C ASP A 30 18.19 -11.87 -7.71
N SER A 31 17.95 -10.65 -8.20
CA SER A 31 16.70 -10.31 -8.90
C SER A 31 16.93 -9.56 -10.21
N LEU A 32 15.96 -9.65 -11.12
CA LEU A 32 15.85 -8.86 -12.34
C LEU A 32 14.90 -7.70 -12.06
N SER A 33 15.44 -6.53 -11.74
CA SER A 33 14.63 -5.38 -11.31
C SER A 33 13.98 -4.67 -12.51
N LYS A 34 14.51 -4.87 -13.72
CA LYS A 34 14.00 -4.24 -14.94
C LYS A 34 13.68 -5.26 -16.02
N LYS A 35 12.64 -5.00 -16.80
CA LYS A 35 12.19 -5.86 -17.90
C LYS A 35 13.25 -6.15 -18.97
N SER A 36 14.27 -5.29 -19.10
CA SER A 36 15.36 -5.44 -20.07
C SER A 36 16.61 -6.10 -19.46
N GLU A 37 16.65 -6.37 -18.16
CA GLU A 37 17.80 -7.06 -17.57
C GLU A 37 17.78 -8.53 -17.97
N THR A 38 18.95 -9.02 -18.36
CA THR A 38 19.19 -10.42 -18.73
C THR A 38 20.02 -11.15 -17.68
N VAL A 39 20.58 -10.42 -16.70
CA VAL A 39 21.41 -10.96 -15.63
C VAL A 39 20.87 -10.46 -14.31
N ALA A 40 20.60 -11.39 -13.39
CA ALA A 40 20.12 -11.07 -12.05
C ALA A 40 21.26 -10.48 -11.21
N VAL A 41 20.93 -9.51 -10.35
CA VAL A 41 21.91 -8.83 -9.50
C VAL A 41 21.54 -8.97 -8.03
N PRO A 42 22.52 -9.01 -7.11
CA PRO A 42 22.25 -9.06 -5.68
C PRO A 42 21.38 -7.89 -5.24
N SER A 43 20.24 -8.19 -4.63
CA SER A 43 19.21 -7.22 -4.29
C SER A 43 18.63 -7.50 -2.90
N LEU A 44 18.16 -6.43 -2.25
CA LEU A 44 17.43 -6.51 -1.00
C LEU A 44 15.92 -6.48 -1.31
N MET A 45 15.21 -7.53 -0.93
CA MET A 45 13.76 -7.62 -1.02
C MET A 45 13.09 -7.47 0.34
N LEU A 46 12.00 -6.72 0.35
CA LEU A 46 11.06 -6.59 1.46
C LEU A 46 9.77 -7.32 1.10
N ALA A 47 9.33 -8.26 1.95
CA ALA A 47 8.04 -8.92 1.80
C ALA A 47 6.97 -8.12 2.55
N ILE A 48 5.94 -7.67 1.84
CA ILE A 48 4.78 -6.97 2.40
C ILE A 48 3.56 -7.85 2.14
N ALA A 49 2.81 -8.18 3.20
CA ALA A 49 1.55 -8.89 3.07
C ALA A 49 0.48 -7.90 2.62
N LEU A 50 -0.15 -8.19 1.48
CA LEU A 50 -1.25 -7.39 0.92
C LEU A 50 -2.52 -8.23 0.89
N THR A 51 -3.65 -7.61 1.21
CA THR A 51 -4.97 -8.24 1.11
C THR A 51 -5.55 -7.94 -0.26
N VAL A 52 -5.56 -8.95 -1.14
CA VAL A 52 -6.10 -8.83 -2.50
C VAL A 52 -7.56 -9.31 -2.52
N PRO A 53 -8.51 -8.49 -3.02
CA PRO A 53 -9.90 -8.91 -3.16
C PRO A 53 -10.06 -10.16 -4.05
N SER A 54 -10.91 -11.10 -3.65
CA SER A 54 -10.97 -12.45 -4.19
C SER A 54 -11.43 -12.50 -5.66
N THR A 55 -12.44 -11.72 -6.06
CA THR A 55 -12.99 -11.78 -7.42
C THR A 55 -12.46 -10.67 -8.33
N PRO A 56 -12.45 -10.87 -9.66
CA PRO A 56 -12.08 -9.83 -10.62
C PRO A 56 -12.90 -8.56 -10.48
N GLU A 57 -14.21 -8.69 -10.28
CA GLU A 57 -15.14 -7.57 -10.16
C GLU A 57 -14.85 -6.77 -8.89
N GLN A 58 -14.57 -7.45 -7.77
CA GLN A 58 -14.17 -6.79 -6.51
C GLN A 58 -12.84 -6.05 -6.66
N ARG A 59 -11.87 -6.61 -7.39
CA ARG A 59 -10.58 -5.94 -7.67
C ARG A 59 -10.73 -4.63 -8.45
N MET A 60 -11.80 -4.48 -9.24
CA MET A 60 -12.10 -3.24 -9.95
C MET A 60 -12.82 -2.20 -9.08
N GLN A 61 -13.43 -2.63 -7.97
CA GLN A 61 -14.25 -1.79 -7.10
C GLN A 61 -13.58 -1.45 -5.77
N GLN A 62 -12.62 -2.26 -5.32
CA GLN A 62 -11.99 -2.15 -4.01
C GLN A 62 -10.47 -2.02 -4.13
N PRO A 63 -9.83 -1.15 -3.34
CA PRO A 63 -8.37 -1.07 -3.29
C PRO A 63 -7.77 -2.34 -2.66
N VAL A 64 -6.51 -2.61 -3.01
CA VAL A 64 -5.69 -3.59 -2.29
C VAL A 64 -5.28 -2.96 -0.96
N GLY A 65 -5.50 -3.70 0.13
CA GLY A 65 -5.08 -3.31 1.49
C GLY A 65 -3.86 -4.06 1.98
#